data_AF-A0A1H3NDU3-F1
#
_entry.id   AF-A0A1H3NDU3-F1
#
_cell.length_a   1.000
_cell.length_b   1.000
_cell.length_c   1.000
_cell.angle_alpha   90.00
_cell.angle_beta   90.00
_cell.angle_gamma   90.00
#
_symmetry.space_group_name_H-M   'P 1'
#
loop_
_entity.id
_entity.type
_entity.pdbx_description
1 polymer ?
#
loop_
_entity_poly.entity_id
_entity_poly.type
_entity_poly.pdbx_seq_one_letter_code
_entity_poly.pdbx_strand_id
1 'polypeptide(L)'
;MPKKRLIPALVLFGVLIIGGSYWYLYDDRVDVKIEVVDEKNVPQQVSMFVVESGEMYPFRPSSTDTSGKIRLKLEPSKYRFDILTSSDWEKIDETKVVNKENSKLRFVLKKK
;
A
#
# COMPACT_ATOMS: atom_id res chain seq x y z
N MET A 1 55.20 -41.33 -27.39
CA MET A 1 53.75 -41.22 -27.68
C MET A 1 53.00 -40.68 -26.46
N PRO A 2 52.53 -39.42 -26.47
CA PRO A 2 51.58 -38.93 -25.46
C PRO A 2 50.20 -38.66 -26.08
N LYS A 3 49.16 -39.29 -25.54
CA LYS A 3 47.75 -39.03 -25.88
C LYS A 3 47.36 -37.63 -25.38
N LYS A 4 47.29 -36.65 -26.28
CA LYS A 4 46.65 -35.35 -26.04
C LYS A 4 45.14 -35.59 -25.89
N ARG A 5 44.63 -35.55 -24.67
CA ARG A 5 43.18 -35.45 -24.43
C ARG A 5 42.79 -33.98 -24.62
N LEU A 6 42.24 -33.66 -25.79
CA LEU A 6 41.46 -32.44 -25.98
C LEU A 6 40.21 -32.58 -25.09
N ILE A 7 40.17 -31.84 -24.00
CA ILE A 7 38.90 -31.59 -23.30
C ILE A 7 38.23 -30.45 -24.08
N PRO A 8 37.03 -30.67 -24.65
CA PRO A 8 36.36 -29.64 -25.43
C PRO A 8 36.03 -28.46 -24.52
N ALA A 9 36.49 -27.28 -24.94
CA ALA A 9 36.14 -25.98 -24.39
C ALA A 9 34.65 -25.70 -24.62
N LEU A 10 33.78 -26.36 -23.86
CA LEU A 10 32.33 -26.25 -23.99
C LEU A 10 31.61 -26.02 -22.65
N VAL A 11 32.31 -25.48 -21.65
CA VAL A 11 31.70 -25.01 -20.40
C VAL A 11 32.34 -23.68 -20.00
N LEU A 12 32.20 -22.67 -20.84
CA LEU A 12 32.54 -21.28 -20.48
C LEU A 12 31.71 -20.27 -21.29
N PHE A 13 30.46 -20.62 -21.55
CA PHE A 13 29.39 -19.71 -21.98
C PHE A 13 28.20 -19.77 -21.01
N GLY A 14 28.47 -20.05 -19.74
CA GLY A 14 27.51 -19.99 -18.62
C GLY A 14 27.75 -18.80 -17.70
N VAL A 15 28.46 -17.77 -18.16
CA VAL A 15 28.68 -16.51 -17.43
C VAL A 15 28.27 -15.36 -18.33
N LEU A 16 27.00 -15.36 -18.72
CA LEU A 16 26.35 -14.19 -19.28
C LEU A 16 25.02 -14.05 -18.53
N ILE A 17 24.95 -13.00 -17.71
CA ILE A 17 23.73 -12.43 -17.13
C ILE A 17 23.14 -13.17 -15.91
N ILE A 18 23.84 -13.17 -14.76
CA ILE A 18 23.17 -13.24 -13.43
C ILE A 18 23.75 -12.18 -12.49
N GLY A 19 24.12 -11.02 -13.03
CA GLY A 19 24.62 -9.87 -12.27
C GLY A 19 24.07 -8.54 -12.76
N GLY A 20 23.07 -8.58 -13.64
CA GLY A 20 22.44 -7.39 -14.21
C GLY A 20 20.98 -7.34 -13.78
N SER A 21 20.69 -6.43 -12.85
CA SER A 21 19.41 -5.74 -12.83
C SER A 21 18.15 -6.59 -12.63
N TYR A 22 18.06 -7.37 -11.54
CA TYR A 22 16.76 -7.63 -10.92
C TYR A 22 16.28 -6.41 -10.10
N TRP A 23 16.44 -5.20 -10.65
CA TRP A 23 15.63 -4.04 -10.26
C TRP A 23 14.38 -4.08 -11.14
N TYR A 24 13.64 -5.20 -11.08
CA TYR A 24 12.31 -5.22 -11.65
C TYR A 24 11.46 -4.31 -10.77
N LEU A 25 10.98 -3.25 -11.42
CA LEU A 25 10.01 -2.26 -10.98
C LEU A 25 8.68 -2.94 -10.60
N TYR A 26 8.67 -3.80 -9.59
CA TYR A 26 7.44 -4.23 -8.96
C TYR A 26 6.97 -3.07 -8.08
N ASP A 27 5.96 -2.36 -8.57
CA ASP A 27 5.16 -1.48 -7.73
C ASP A 27 4.43 -2.38 -6.72
N ASP A 28 5.12 -2.74 -5.64
CA ASP A 28 4.58 -3.58 -4.55
C ASP A 28 3.52 -2.84 -3.72
N ARG A 29 3.22 -1.58 -4.08
CA ARG A 29 2.14 -0.82 -3.46
C ARG A 29 0.78 -1.45 -3.76
N VAL A 30 -0.05 -1.43 -2.73
CA VAL A 30 -1.42 -1.88 -2.72
C VAL A 30 -2.33 -0.71 -3.12
N ASP A 31 -3.25 -0.95 -4.07
CA ASP A 31 -4.37 -0.03 -4.36
C ASP A 31 -5.43 -0.16 -3.26
N VAL A 32 -5.36 0.71 -2.26
CA VAL A 32 -6.25 0.75 -1.12
C VAL A 32 -7.49 1.56 -1.45
N LYS A 33 -8.66 0.94 -1.37
CA LYS A 33 -9.97 1.54 -1.60
C LYS A 33 -10.64 1.78 -0.26
N ILE A 34 -10.89 3.04 0.05
CA ILE A 34 -11.48 3.45 1.31
C ILE A 34 -12.85 4.05 1.02
N GLU A 35 -13.83 3.64 1.81
CA GLU A 35 -15.19 4.18 1.80
C GLU A 35 -15.52 4.72 3.20
N VAL A 36 -16.03 5.95 3.26
CA VAL A 36 -16.48 6.61 4.48
C VAL A 36 -17.96 6.95 4.35
N VAL A 37 -18.76 6.44 5.28
CA VAL A 37 -20.21 6.64 5.34
C VAL A 37 -20.63 7.02 6.76
N ASP A 38 -21.84 7.53 6.93
CA ASP A 38 -22.47 7.65 8.25
C ASP A 38 -23.23 6.36 8.66
N GLU A 39 -23.84 6.38 9.85
CA GLU A 39 -24.67 5.28 10.38
C GLU A 39 -25.88 4.92 9.49
N LYS A 40 -26.30 5.82 8.60
CA LYS A 40 -27.39 5.61 7.64
C LYS A 40 -26.87 5.17 6.27
N ASN A 41 -25.59 4.85 6.15
CA ASN A 41 -24.89 4.53 4.90
C ASN A 41 -24.86 5.69 3.88
N VAL A 42 -25.01 6.94 4.33
CA VAL A 42 -24.86 8.12 3.48
C VAL A 42 -23.36 8.41 3.33
N PRO A 43 -22.82 8.48 2.10
CA PRO A 43 -21.41 8.76 1.88
C PRO A 43 -20.98 10.14 2.41
N GLN A 44 -19.78 10.21 2.97
CA GLN A 44 -19.26 11.42 3.62
C GLN A 44 -17.97 11.91 2.94
N GLN A 45 -17.96 13.19 2.58
CA GLN A 45 -16.78 13.89 2.11
C GLN A 45 -15.99 14.42 3.31
N VAL A 46 -14.85 13.81 3.61
CA VAL A 46 -14.04 14.08 4.80
C VAL A 46 -12.55 14.10 4.47
N SER A 47 -11.79 14.82 5.29
CA SER A 47 -10.33 14.80 5.23
C SER A 47 -9.78 13.68 6.11
N MET A 48 -8.66 13.11 5.70
CA MET A 48 -8.04 11.97 6.35
C MET A 48 -6.52 12.11 6.31
N PHE A 49 -5.88 11.74 7.41
CA PHE A 49 -4.45 11.52 7.48
C PHE A 49 -4.17 10.02 7.60
N VAL A 50 -3.22 9.56 6.82
CA VAL A 50 -2.74 8.17 6.87
C VAL A 50 -1.30 8.22 7.34
N VAL A 51 -0.96 7.49 8.40
CA VAL A 51 0.38 7.47 8.99
C VAL A 51 0.85 6.03 9.08
N GLU A 52 2.02 5.71 8.54
CA GLU A 52 2.60 4.39 8.73
C GLU A 52 2.98 4.19 10.21
N SER A 53 2.74 2.99 10.73
CA SER A 53 3.00 2.66 12.12
C SER A 53 4.50 2.75 12.41
N GLY A 54 4.90 3.70 13.25
CA GLY A 54 6.30 3.98 13.56
C GLY A 54 6.83 5.26 12.91
N GLU A 55 6.10 5.82 11.95
CA GLU A 55 6.39 7.14 11.41
C GLU A 55 5.71 8.25 12.23
N MET A 56 6.39 9.39 12.32
CA MET A 56 5.89 10.57 13.04
C MET A 56 5.04 11.48 12.15
N TYR A 57 5.28 11.46 10.84
CA TYR A 57 4.68 12.39 9.89
C TYR A 57 3.63 11.71 9.02
N PRO A 58 2.49 12.36 8.76
CA PRO A 58 1.47 11.79 7.92
C PRO A 58 1.93 11.67 6.46
N PHE A 59 1.57 10.54 5.86
CA PHE A 59 1.69 10.25 4.45
C PHE A 59 0.61 11.04 3.68
N ARG A 60 0.79 12.37 3.64
CA ARG A 60 -0.06 13.39 2.99
C ARG A 60 -1.53 13.45 3.48
N PRO A 61 -2.08 14.66 3.68
CA PRO A 61 -3.53 14.82 3.79
C PRO A 61 -4.20 14.36 2.49
N SER A 62 -5.33 13.68 2.61
CA SER A 62 -6.20 13.38 1.48
C SER A 62 -7.66 13.48 1.88
N SER A 63 -8.56 13.52 0.91
CA SER A 63 -9.99 13.66 1.17
C SER A 63 -10.80 12.69 0.32
N THR A 64 -11.89 12.18 0.87
CA THR A 64 -12.87 11.42 0.08
C THR A 64 -13.57 12.33 -0.92
N ASP A 65 -14.04 11.74 -2.02
CA ASP A 65 -14.88 12.40 -3.01
C ASP A 65 -16.34 12.55 -2.53
N THR A 66 -17.20 13.11 -3.38
CA THR A 66 -18.64 13.27 -3.10
C THR A 66 -19.38 11.94 -2.96
N SER A 67 -18.78 10.82 -3.36
CA SER A 67 -19.30 9.47 -3.15
C SER A 67 -18.73 8.80 -1.90
N GLY A 68 -18.02 9.56 -1.05
CA GLY A 68 -17.40 9.11 0.19
C GLY A 68 -16.22 8.16 -0.04
N LYS A 69 -15.60 8.19 -1.22
CA LYS A 69 -14.57 7.23 -1.60
C LYS A 69 -13.23 7.90 -1.85
N ILE A 70 -12.16 7.15 -1.61
CA ILE A 70 -10.80 7.53 -1.94
C ILE A 70 -9.98 6.30 -2.30
N ARG A 71 -9.04 6.48 -3.23
CA ARG A 71 -8.04 5.46 -3.59
C ARG A 71 -6.65 5.95 -3.24
N LEU A 72 -5.88 5.11 -2.55
CA LEU A 72 -4.52 5.38 -2.14
C LEU A 72 -3.61 4.26 -2.63
N LYS A 73 -2.39 4.60 -3.05
CA LYS A 73 -1.33 3.61 -3.25
C LYS A 73 -0.44 3.61 -2.01
N LEU A 74 -0.55 2.55 -1.20
CA LEU A 74 0.21 2.39 0.05
C LEU A 74 1.10 1.17 -0.03
N GLU A 75 2.25 1.18 0.62
CA GLU A 75 3.07 -0.03 0.76
C GLU A 75 2.35 -1.03 1.69
N PRO A 76 2.62 -2.35 1.58
CA PRO A 76 2.08 -3.30 2.53
C PRO A 76 2.67 -3.07 3.93
N SER A 77 1.90 -2.48 4.83
CA SER A 77 2.33 -2.15 6.19
C SER A 77 1.13 -1.95 7.13
N LYS A 78 1.39 -1.55 8.37
CA LYS A 78 0.36 -1.18 9.35
C LYS A 78 0.21 0.33 9.34
N TYR A 79 -1.00 0.84 9.11
CA TYR A 79 -1.29 2.27 9.01
C TYR A 79 -2.33 2.71 10.03
N ARG A 80 -2.14 3.90 10.58
CA ARG A 80 -3.13 4.64 11.35
C ARG A 80 -3.88 5.59 10.43
N PHE A 81 -5.21 5.53 10.49
CA PHE A 81 -6.13 6.38 9.73
C PHE A 81 -6.82 7.33 10.71
N ASP A 82 -6.51 8.62 10.60
CA ASP A 82 -7.16 9.69 11.37
C ASP A 82 -8.12 10.43 10.44
N ILE A 83 -9.42 10.23 10.64
CA ILE A 83 -10.47 10.87 9.84
C ILE A 83 -10.93 12.13 10.55
N LEU A 84 -10.68 13.27 9.92
CA LEU A 84 -11.07 14.58 10.39
C LEU A 84 -12.52 14.84 10.02
N THR A 85 -13.35 14.92 11.05
CA THR A 85 -14.77 15.20 10.95
C THR A 85 -15.12 16.54 11.59
N SER A 86 -16.32 17.06 11.32
CA SER A 86 -16.87 18.18 12.09
C SER A 86 -17.12 17.78 13.56
N SER A 87 -17.34 18.76 14.43
CA SER A 87 -17.57 18.54 15.87
C SER A 87 -18.68 17.54 16.19
N ASP A 88 -19.63 17.35 15.28
CA ASP A 88 -20.85 16.55 15.47
C ASP A 88 -20.62 15.03 15.38
N TRP A 89 -19.44 14.61 14.92
CA TRP A 89 -19.07 13.22 14.74
C TRP A 89 -18.01 12.78 15.74
N GLU A 90 -18.03 11.49 16.08
CA GLU A 90 -16.95 10.84 16.79
C GLU A 90 -15.65 10.91 15.96
N LYS A 91 -14.52 11.07 16.65
CA LYS A 91 -13.21 11.02 16.01
C LYS A 91 -12.89 9.56 15.68
N ILE A 92 -12.51 9.29 14.43
CA ILE A 92 -11.99 7.97 14.05
C ILE A 92 -10.46 8.06 14.01
N ASP A 93 -9.83 7.26 14.87
CA ASP A 93 -8.40 7.01 14.89
C ASP A 93 -8.19 5.50 14.96
N GLU A 94 -8.11 4.86 13.80
CA GLU A 94 -8.08 3.41 13.67
C GLU A 94 -6.80 2.93 13.00
N THR A 95 -6.24 1.83 13.49
CA THR A 95 -5.08 1.19 12.88
C THR A 95 -5.48 -0.05 12.08
N LYS A 96 -5.08 -0.13 10.81
CA LYS A 96 -5.35 -1.27 9.93
C LYS A 96 -4.06 -1.79 9.31
N VAL A 97 -4.01 -3.09 9.07
CA VAL A 97 -2.97 -3.72 8.25
C VAL A 97 -3.40 -3.62 6.80
N VAL A 98 -2.53 -3.08 5.95
CA VAL A 98 -2.72 -2.96 4.50
C VAL A 98 -1.85 -4.01 3.82
N ASN A 99 -2.48 -4.85 3.01
CA ASN A 99 -1.84 -5.81 2.11
C ASN A 99 -2.82 -6.13 0.96
N LYS A 100 -2.46 -7.05 0.06
CA LYS A 100 -3.29 -7.37 -1.11
C LYS A 100 -4.67 -7.91 -0.70
N GLU A 101 -4.73 -8.62 0.42
CA GLU A 101 -5.95 -9.21 0.99
C GLU A 101 -6.80 -8.16 1.71
N ASN A 102 -6.18 -7.18 2.38
CA ASN A 102 -6.80 -6.14 3.19
C ASN A 102 -6.66 -4.75 2.53
N SER A 103 -7.06 -4.68 1.26
CA SER A 103 -6.98 -3.45 0.45
C SER A 103 -8.30 -2.65 0.41
N LYS A 104 -9.38 -3.18 0.98
CA LYS A 104 -10.69 -2.50 1.02
C LYS A 104 -11.03 -2.16 2.46
N LEU A 105 -11.08 -0.87 2.77
CA LEU A 105 -11.39 -0.37 4.10
C LEU A 105 -12.71 0.39 4.07
N ARG A 106 -13.47 0.28 5.15
CA ARG A 106 -14.73 0.99 5.33
C ARG A 106 -14.78 1.58 6.72
N PHE A 107 -15.08 2.87 6.80
CA PHE A 107 -15.23 3.62 8.05
C PHE A 107 -16.67 4.13 8.16
N VAL A 108 -17.23 4.03 9.36
CA VAL A 108 -18.60 4.48 9.65
C VAL A 108 -18.51 5.60 10.68
N LEU A 109 -18.85 6.82 10.27
CA LEU A 109 -18.95 7.96 11.17
C LEU A 109 -20.19 7.80 12.05
N LYS A 110 -20.00 7.96 13.35
CA LYS A 110 -21.08 7.96 14.34
C LYS A 110 -21.29 9.37 14.88
N LYS A 111 -22.54 9.75 15.10
CA LYS A 111 -22.82 11.01 15.78
C LYS A 111 -22.46 10.90 17.26
N LYS A 112 -21.98 12.01 17.82
CA LYS A 112 -21.77 12.15 19.27
C LYS A 112 -23.09 12.24 20.03
#